data_AF-A0A833ST77-F1
#
_entry.id   AF-A0A833ST77-F1
#
_cell.length_a   1.000
_cell.length_b   1.000
_cell.length_c   1.000
_cell.angle_alpha   90.00
_cell.angle_beta   90.00
_cell.angle_gamma   90.00
#
_symmetry.space_group_name_H-M   'P 1'
#
loop_
_entity.id
_entity.type
_entity.pdbx_description
1 polymer ?
#
loop_
_entity_poly.entity_id
_entity_poly.type
_entity_poly.pdbx_seq_one_letter_code
_entity_poly.pdbx_strand_id
1 'polypeptide(L)'
;MVETSCIGFRCLDRDECYHYDEELKKVSFIHDGATCENTLTDVQHTFRYHAQNGDVQMLTADELQELMKCTYTSKLLFQRTHLLRNYGFWGFSDSVSDGFDQFAPLGHSTFQVSSKVAIGHVSLLSHVEEKPLGLFAAEDLACYEFLGEYTGVIKVGMSEMNEFDPYGISYPSVYEGGNLYVSASEYGNSIRCINHSATPNARFVPMVHNGILRIFCFVIHEIEEGDQIFVNYGPSYWKSTGIDPVEF
;
A
#
# COMPACT_ATOMS: atom_id res chain seq x y z
N MET A 1 -25.02 10.32 4.82
CA MET A 1 -24.96 9.08 5.62
C MET A 1 -23.69 9.17 6.43
N VAL A 2 -23.78 9.03 7.75
CA VAL A 2 -22.58 9.06 8.62
C VAL A 2 -21.79 7.80 8.30
N GLU A 3 -20.56 7.94 7.82
CA GLU A 3 -19.64 6.80 7.67
C GLU A 3 -19.50 6.12 9.03
N THR A 4 -19.96 4.87 9.14
CA THR A 4 -19.82 4.06 10.35
C THR A 4 -18.41 3.49 10.49
N SER A 5 -17.62 3.52 9.41
CA SER A 5 -16.23 3.06 9.43
C SER A 5 -15.38 3.83 10.45
N CYS A 6 -14.62 3.10 11.25
CA CYS A 6 -13.61 3.72 12.12
C CYS A 6 -12.67 4.56 11.26
N ILE A 7 -12.39 5.81 11.64
CA ILE A 7 -11.46 6.69 10.92
C ILE A 7 -10.04 6.70 11.50
N GLY A 8 -9.82 5.91 12.56
CA GLY A 8 -8.54 5.81 13.25
C GLY A 8 -7.50 4.94 12.55
N PHE A 9 -6.29 5.01 13.09
CA PHE A 9 -5.13 4.20 12.74
C PHE A 9 -4.88 3.16 13.82
N ARG A 10 -4.73 1.91 13.42
CA ARG A 10 -4.46 0.80 14.33
C ARG A 10 -2.97 0.72 14.63
N CYS A 11 -2.63 0.59 15.91
CA CYS A 11 -1.28 0.44 16.42
C CYS A 11 -1.10 -1.01 16.90
N LEU A 12 -0.16 -1.74 16.28
CA LEU A 12 -0.04 -3.20 16.46
C LEU A 12 0.53 -3.61 17.81
N ASP A 13 1.37 -2.78 18.44
CA ASP A 13 2.00 -3.09 19.74
C ASP A 13 1.01 -3.27 20.90
N ARG A 14 -0.17 -2.67 20.78
CA ARG A 14 -1.25 -2.78 21.78
C ARG A 14 -2.54 -3.34 21.21
N ASP A 15 -2.59 -3.52 19.90
CA ASP A 15 -3.81 -3.80 19.15
C ASP A 15 -4.94 -2.80 19.48
N GLU A 16 -4.66 -1.51 19.32
CA GLU A 16 -5.58 -0.41 19.65
C GLU A 16 -5.71 0.57 18.47
N CYS A 17 -6.89 1.16 18.29
CA CYS A 17 -7.14 2.18 17.28
C CYS A 17 -7.13 3.58 17.88
N TYR A 18 -6.48 4.50 17.17
CA TYR A 18 -6.26 5.87 17.61
C TYR A 18 -6.62 6.88 16.51
N HIS A 19 -7.19 8.00 16.90
CA HIS A 19 -7.37 9.16 16.03
C HIS A 19 -6.18 10.11 16.18
N TYR A 20 -5.63 10.57 15.06
CA TYR A 20 -4.66 11.67 15.03
C TYR A 20 -5.37 12.95 14.62
N ASP A 21 -5.36 13.93 15.51
CA ASP A 21 -5.86 15.28 15.26
C ASP A 21 -4.72 16.13 14.71
N GLU A 22 -4.85 16.56 13.46
CA GLU A 22 -3.82 17.32 12.76
C GLU A 22 -3.66 18.74 13.32
N GLU A 23 -4.74 19.39 13.76
CA GLU A 23 -4.69 20.77 14.26
C GLU A 23 -4.03 20.81 15.64
N LEU A 24 -4.44 19.89 16.52
CA LEU A 24 -3.92 19.78 17.88
C LEU A 24 -2.61 18.99 17.96
N LYS A 25 -2.19 18.36 16.86
CA LYS A 25 -1.05 17.43 16.80
C LYS A 25 -1.13 16.37 17.90
N LYS A 26 -2.34 15.86 18.18
CA LYS A 26 -2.65 15.00 19.33
C LYS A 26 -3.22 13.66 18.89
N VAL A 27 -2.83 12.61 19.61
CA VAL A 27 -3.38 11.26 19.43
C VAL A 27 -4.36 10.93 20.55
N SER A 28 -5.53 10.41 20.18
CA SER A 28 -6.60 10.01 21.11
C SER A 28 -7.04 8.57 20.85
N PHE A 29 -7.17 7.78 21.90
CA PHE A 29 -7.71 6.41 21.80
C PHE A 29 -9.16 6.43 21.31
N ILE A 30 -9.52 5.48 20.46
CA ILE A 30 -10.89 5.29 19.97
C ILE A 30 -11.49 4.01 20.57
N HIS A 31 -10.90 2.86 20.23
CA HIS A 31 -11.37 1.53 20.62
C HIS A 31 -10.25 0.49 20.43
N ASP A 32 -10.43 -0.72 20.95
CA ASP A 32 -9.51 -1.84 20.74
C ASP A 32 -9.59 -2.36 19.29
N GLY A 33 -8.52 -2.97 18.78
CA GLY A 33 -8.43 -3.46 17.40
C GLY A 33 -9.47 -4.54 17.06
N ALA A 34 -9.82 -5.38 18.04
CA ALA A 34 -10.84 -6.42 17.90
C ALA A 34 -12.25 -5.88 17.58
N THR A 35 -12.53 -4.61 17.88
CA THR A 35 -13.83 -3.97 17.62
C THR A 35 -13.78 -3.00 16.43
N CYS A 36 -12.67 -2.97 15.70
CA CYS A 36 -12.51 -2.10 14.54
C CYS A 36 -13.44 -2.50 13.40
N GLU A 37 -14.42 -1.63 13.09
CA GLU A 37 -15.39 -1.88 12.02
C GLU A 37 -14.73 -2.10 10.66
N ASN A 38 -13.61 -1.43 10.36
CA ASN A 38 -12.92 -1.64 9.08
C ASN A 38 -12.32 -3.04 8.97
N THR A 39 -11.88 -3.65 10.06
CA THR A 39 -11.43 -5.05 10.01
C THR A 39 -12.58 -5.96 9.60
N LEU A 40 -13.81 -5.67 10.03
CA LEU A 40 -15.00 -6.41 9.59
C LEU A 40 -15.34 -6.14 8.12
N THR A 41 -15.22 -4.87 7.67
CA THR A 41 -15.42 -4.50 6.27
C THR A 41 -14.36 -5.13 5.36
N ASP A 42 -13.11 -5.20 5.83
CA ASP A 42 -11.99 -5.86 5.16
C ASP A 42 -12.32 -7.34 4.90
N VAL A 43 -12.89 -8.05 5.88
CA VAL A 43 -13.34 -9.45 5.73
C VAL A 43 -14.43 -9.62 4.66
N GLN A 44 -15.26 -8.60 4.45
CA GLN A 44 -16.38 -8.65 3.49
C GLN A 44 -15.99 -8.23 2.07
N HIS A 45 -14.78 -7.71 1.86
CA HIS A 45 -14.32 -7.33 0.53
C HIS A 45 -14.08 -8.55 -0.38
N THR A 46 -14.26 -8.31 -1.67
CA THR A 46 -13.96 -9.30 -2.71
C THR A 46 -13.04 -8.70 -3.77
N PHE A 47 -12.21 -9.54 -4.37
CA PHE A 47 -11.11 -9.13 -5.24
C PHE A 47 -11.11 -9.93 -6.53
N ARG A 48 -10.91 -9.28 -7.67
CA ARG A 48 -10.78 -9.97 -8.96
C ARG A 48 -9.45 -10.72 -9.00
N TYR A 49 -9.49 -11.96 -9.44
CA TYR A 49 -8.32 -12.82 -9.64
C TYR A 49 -8.36 -13.44 -11.04
N HIS A 50 -7.28 -13.27 -11.80
CA HIS A 50 -7.07 -13.89 -13.09
C HIS A 50 -6.40 -15.24 -12.86
N ALA A 51 -7.19 -16.31 -12.97
CA ALA A 51 -6.70 -17.67 -12.83
C ALA A 51 -5.82 -18.06 -14.02
N GLN A 52 -4.91 -19.03 -13.80
CA GLN A 52 -3.98 -19.50 -14.85
C GLN A 52 -4.67 -20.09 -16.08
N ASN A 53 -5.94 -20.49 -15.95
CA ASN A 53 -6.75 -21.00 -17.05
C ASN A 53 -7.43 -19.89 -17.87
N GLY A 54 -7.22 -18.62 -17.52
CA GLY A 54 -7.81 -17.44 -18.19
C GLY A 54 -9.15 -16.99 -17.60
N ASP A 55 -9.70 -17.69 -16.61
CA ASP A 55 -10.97 -17.30 -15.98
C ASP A 55 -10.76 -16.19 -14.95
N VAL A 56 -11.72 -15.26 -14.87
CA VAL A 56 -11.79 -14.26 -13.79
C VAL A 56 -12.64 -14.82 -12.65
N GLN A 57 -12.08 -14.84 -11.45
CA GLN A 57 -12.74 -15.27 -10.23
C GLN A 57 -12.82 -14.10 -9.23
N MET A 58 -13.79 -14.15 -8.32
CA MET A 58 -13.84 -13.24 -7.19
C MET A 58 -13.35 -13.98 -5.96
N LEU A 59 -12.23 -13.54 -5.40
CA LEU A 59 -11.70 -14.03 -4.13
C LEU A 59 -12.30 -13.25 -2.97
N THR A 60 -12.60 -13.93 -1.89
CA THR A 60 -12.84 -13.34 -0.57
C THR A 60 -11.55 -12.78 0.01
N ALA A 61 -11.65 -11.97 1.08
CA ALA A 61 -10.48 -11.49 1.81
C ALA A 61 -9.62 -12.64 2.36
N ASP A 62 -10.21 -13.72 2.86
CA ASP A 62 -9.46 -14.86 3.39
C ASP A 62 -8.67 -15.58 2.29
N GLU A 63 -9.28 -15.83 1.13
CA GLU A 63 -8.60 -16.42 -0.03
C GLU A 63 -7.49 -15.51 -0.55
N LEU A 64 -7.71 -14.19 -0.55
CA LEU A 64 -6.69 -13.22 -0.91
C LEU A 64 -5.50 -13.24 0.05
N GLN A 65 -5.76 -13.33 1.36
CA GLN A 65 -4.72 -13.42 2.39
C GLN A 65 -3.87 -14.68 2.23
N GLU A 66 -4.51 -15.82 1.96
CA GLU A 66 -3.81 -17.08 1.66
C GLU A 66 -2.95 -16.95 0.40
N LEU A 67 -3.49 -16.32 -0.65
CA LEU A 67 -2.78 -16.09 -1.91
C LEU A 67 -1.54 -15.20 -1.73
N MET A 68 -1.68 -14.07 -1.03
CA MET A 68 -0.61 -13.09 -0.79
C MET A 68 0.32 -13.46 0.38
N LYS A 69 -0.05 -14.48 1.16
CA LYS A 69 0.63 -14.89 2.39
C LYS A 69 0.83 -13.73 3.38
N CYS A 70 -0.17 -12.84 3.50
CA CYS A 70 -0.19 -11.75 4.46
C CYS A 70 -1.61 -11.53 4.98
N THR A 71 -1.75 -10.79 6.07
CA THR A 71 -3.06 -10.30 6.52
C THR A 71 -3.49 -9.14 5.64
N TYR A 72 -4.74 -9.14 5.18
CA TYR A 72 -5.27 -8.06 4.37
C TYR A 72 -5.54 -6.85 5.27
N THR A 73 -5.20 -5.65 4.79
CA THR A 73 -5.63 -4.43 5.45
C THR A 73 -5.91 -3.31 4.45
N SER A 74 -7.06 -2.68 4.59
CA SER A 74 -7.40 -1.46 3.82
C SER A 74 -6.77 -0.19 4.39
N LYS A 75 -5.97 -0.29 5.46
CA LYS A 75 -5.45 0.85 6.20
C LYS A 75 -3.96 0.79 6.44
N LEU A 76 -3.36 1.97 6.48
CA LEU A 76 -2.05 2.14 7.07
C LEU A 76 -2.09 1.82 8.57
N LEU A 77 -1.16 0.97 9.00
CA LEU A 77 -0.99 0.53 10.38
C LEU A 77 0.30 1.10 10.94
N PHE A 78 0.36 1.31 12.25
CA PHE A 78 1.58 1.72 12.94
C PHE A 78 2.13 0.53 13.73
N GLN A 79 3.42 0.23 13.57
CA GLN A 79 4.05 -0.86 14.32
C GLN A 79 3.93 -0.64 15.83
N ARG A 80 4.09 0.61 16.27
CA ARG A 80 4.08 1.00 17.67
C ARG A 80 3.29 2.27 17.89
N THR A 81 2.53 2.33 18.97
CA THR A 81 1.70 3.48 19.36
C THR A 81 2.51 4.77 19.48
N HIS A 82 3.77 4.69 19.92
CA HIS A 82 4.63 5.87 20.04
C HIS A 82 4.97 6.53 18.69
N LEU A 83 4.99 5.77 17.59
CA LEU A 83 5.22 6.30 16.25
C LEU A 83 4.09 7.28 15.89
N LEU A 84 2.84 6.86 16.06
CA LEU A 84 1.69 7.72 15.82
C LEU A 84 1.65 8.93 16.77
N ARG A 85 1.98 8.74 18.06
CA ARG A 85 2.05 9.84 19.04
C ARG A 85 3.07 10.92 18.68
N ASN A 86 4.17 10.52 18.05
CA ASN A 86 5.23 11.44 17.63
C ASN A 86 5.05 11.96 16.21
N TYR A 87 4.00 11.56 15.49
CA TYR A 87 3.80 11.86 14.07
C TYR A 87 3.88 13.37 13.76
N GLY A 88 3.38 14.23 14.64
CA GLY A 88 3.45 15.68 14.48
C GLY A 88 4.87 16.27 14.41
N PHE A 89 5.89 15.50 14.79
CA PHE A 89 7.29 15.89 14.77
C PHE A 89 8.08 15.27 13.62
N TRP A 90 7.42 14.54 12.71
CA TRP A 90 8.13 13.72 11.75
C TRP A 90 8.83 14.51 10.66
N GLY A 91 8.30 15.67 10.29
CA GLY A 91 8.84 16.53 9.25
C GLY A 91 8.87 15.80 7.90
N PHE A 92 7.94 16.12 7.02
CA PHE A 92 7.92 15.54 5.68
C PHE A 92 8.76 16.42 4.78
N SER A 93 9.61 15.82 3.93
CA SER A 93 10.17 16.59 2.84
C SER A 93 9.01 16.97 1.93
N ASP A 94 8.96 18.23 1.47
CA ASP A 94 8.05 18.67 0.42
C ASP A 94 8.33 17.82 -0.82
N SER A 95 7.64 16.68 -0.94
CA SER A 95 7.94 15.65 -1.92
C SER A 95 7.31 16.10 -3.22
N VAL A 96 8.13 16.76 -4.03
CA VAL A 96 7.99 17.06 -5.46
C VAL A 96 6.67 17.73 -5.84
N SER A 97 6.72 19.04 -6.07
CA SER A 97 5.70 19.77 -6.83
C SER A 97 5.72 19.32 -8.31
N ASP A 98 5.31 18.08 -8.59
CA ASP A 98 5.15 17.54 -9.95
C ASP A 98 3.71 17.60 -10.45
N GLY A 99 2.81 18.22 -9.67
CA GLY A 99 1.41 18.42 -10.02
C GLY A 99 0.52 17.21 -9.73
N PHE A 100 1.01 16.14 -9.08
CA PHE A 100 0.15 15.03 -8.65
C PHE A 100 -0.67 15.32 -7.39
N ASP A 101 -0.27 16.33 -6.61
CA ASP A 101 -1.00 16.87 -5.48
C ASP A 101 -2.42 17.34 -5.84
N GLN A 102 -2.61 17.81 -7.09
CA GLN A 102 -3.93 18.22 -7.59
C GLN A 102 -4.90 17.04 -7.82
N PHE A 103 -4.39 15.80 -7.88
CA PHE A 103 -5.17 14.57 -7.99
C PHE A 103 -5.40 13.88 -6.65
N ALA A 104 -5.16 14.58 -5.52
CA ALA A 104 -5.54 14.12 -4.18
C ALA A 104 -6.88 13.41 -4.23
N PRO A 105 -7.04 12.19 -3.66
CA PRO A 105 -8.09 11.24 -4.01
C PRO A 105 -9.44 11.93 -4.10
N LEU A 106 -9.82 12.37 -5.31
CA LEU A 106 -10.89 13.34 -5.53
C LEU A 106 -12.22 12.63 -5.30
N GLY A 107 -12.67 12.58 -4.04
CA GLY A 107 -13.86 11.83 -3.64
C GLY A 107 -13.71 10.31 -3.65
N HIS A 108 -12.49 9.78 -3.77
CA HIS A 108 -12.24 8.34 -3.67
C HIS A 108 -12.05 7.92 -2.22
N SER A 109 -12.67 6.80 -1.83
CA SER A 109 -12.39 6.17 -0.55
C SER A 109 -10.98 5.60 -0.55
N THR A 110 -10.10 6.06 0.34
CA THR A 110 -8.74 5.52 0.49
C THR A 110 -8.73 4.07 0.98
N PHE A 111 -9.85 3.57 1.49
CA PHE A 111 -10.00 2.20 1.98
C PHE A 111 -10.29 1.19 0.86
N GLN A 112 -10.46 1.65 -0.38
CA GLN A 112 -10.80 0.78 -1.50
C GLN A 112 -9.67 0.72 -2.53
N VAL A 113 -9.41 -0.48 -3.01
CA VAL A 113 -8.66 -0.71 -4.24
C VAL A 113 -9.63 -0.61 -5.41
N SER A 114 -9.18 -0.04 -6.53
CA SER A 114 -9.98 0.10 -7.75
C SER A 114 -10.60 -1.23 -8.14
N SER A 115 -11.89 -1.24 -8.49
CA SER A 115 -12.53 -2.45 -8.99
C SER A 115 -11.95 -2.89 -10.34
N LYS A 116 -11.29 -1.98 -11.07
CA LYS A 116 -10.70 -2.23 -12.40
C LYS A 116 -9.34 -2.93 -12.35
N VAL A 117 -8.89 -3.41 -11.19
CA VAL A 117 -7.66 -4.22 -11.12
C VAL A 117 -7.98 -5.65 -10.71
N ALA A 118 -7.11 -6.56 -11.14
CA ALA A 118 -7.16 -7.96 -10.76
C ALA A 118 -5.76 -8.46 -10.39
N ILE A 119 -5.70 -9.43 -9.49
CA ILE A 119 -4.45 -10.11 -9.14
C ILE A 119 -4.29 -11.32 -10.05
N GLY A 120 -3.08 -11.66 -10.46
CA GLY A 120 -2.83 -12.87 -11.25
C GLY A 120 -1.40 -13.38 -11.07
N HIS A 121 -1.12 -14.58 -11.57
CA HIS A 121 0.24 -15.10 -11.57
C HIS A 121 1.08 -14.54 -12.73
N VAL A 122 2.36 -14.26 -12.47
CA VAL A 122 3.28 -13.69 -13.47
C VAL A 122 4.32 -14.72 -13.91
N SER A 123 4.19 -15.28 -15.10
CA SER A 123 5.15 -16.31 -15.58
C SER A 123 6.59 -15.79 -15.75
N LEU A 124 6.76 -14.49 -16.00
CA LEU A 124 8.09 -13.88 -16.21
C LEU A 124 8.99 -13.93 -14.96
N LEU A 125 8.40 -13.99 -13.76
CA LEU A 125 9.12 -13.98 -12.49
C LEU A 125 9.28 -15.37 -11.87
N SER A 126 8.90 -16.45 -12.58
CA SER A 126 8.96 -17.82 -12.07
C SER A 126 10.37 -18.33 -11.75
N HIS A 127 11.41 -17.63 -12.22
CA HIS A 127 12.81 -17.90 -11.89
C HIS A 127 13.26 -17.23 -10.58
N VAL A 128 12.48 -16.27 -10.06
CA VAL A 128 12.73 -15.54 -8.82
C VAL A 128 11.90 -16.13 -7.68
N GLU A 129 10.62 -16.41 -7.94
CA GLU A 129 9.67 -16.98 -6.97
C GLU A 129 8.88 -18.12 -7.62
N GLU A 130 8.44 -19.12 -6.85
CA GLU A 130 7.72 -20.29 -7.38
C GLU A 130 6.33 -19.92 -7.96
N LYS A 131 5.66 -18.90 -7.39
CA LYS A 131 4.31 -18.47 -7.76
C LYS A 131 4.15 -16.95 -7.64
N PRO A 132 4.95 -16.16 -8.38
CA PRO A 132 4.92 -14.71 -8.30
C PRO A 132 3.53 -14.18 -8.67
N LEU A 133 3.11 -13.13 -7.98
CA LEU A 133 1.87 -12.42 -8.25
C LEU A 133 2.16 -11.11 -8.99
N GLY A 134 1.15 -10.65 -9.71
CA GLY A 134 1.13 -9.37 -10.41
C GLY A 134 -0.23 -8.72 -10.23
N LEU A 135 -0.29 -7.40 -10.41
CA LEU A 135 -1.53 -6.65 -10.53
C LEU A 135 -1.77 -6.32 -12.01
N PHE A 136 -2.97 -6.57 -12.49
CA PHE A 136 -3.35 -6.42 -13.90
C PHE A 136 -4.55 -5.49 -14.03
N ALA A 137 -4.63 -4.78 -15.15
CA ALA A 137 -5.83 -4.08 -15.57
C ALA A 137 -6.93 -5.11 -15.88
N ALA A 138 -8.07 -5.01 -15.20
CA ALA A 138 -9.26 -5.81 -15.48
C ALA A 138 -10.20 -5.11 -16.48
N GLU A 139 -9.95 -3.82 -16.74
CA GLU A 139 -10.62 -2.94 -17.69
C GLU A 139 -9.59 -1.87 -18.11
N ASP A 140 -9.82 -1.16 -19.21
CA ASP A 140 -8.95 -0.06 -19.62
C ASP A 140 -8.82 1.00 -18.51
N LEU A 141 -7.57 1.41 -18.24
CA LEU A 141 -7.21 2.40 -17.24
C LEU A 141 -6.70 3.68 -17.90
N ALA A 142 -7.34 4.81 -17.56
CA ALA A 142 -6.94 6.11 -18.06
C ALA A 142 -5.72 6.65 -17.30
N CYS A 143 -4.97 7.56 -17.94
CA CYS A 143 -3.93 8.31 -17.25
C CYS A 143 -4.50 9.06 -16.04
N TYR A 144 -3.76 9.06 -14.92
CA TYR A 144 -4.14 9.60 -13.62
C TYR A 144 -5.28 8.87 -12.90
N GLU A 145 -5.70 7.69 -13.38
CA GLU A 145 -6.65 6.87 -12.67
C GLU A 145 -6.08 6.36 -11.33
N PHE A 146 -6.86 6.50 -10.25
CA PHE A 146 -6.50 6.06 -8.92
C PHE A 146 -6.68 4.55 -8.78
N LEU A 147 -5.63 3.85 -8.37
CA LEU A 147 -5.65 2.39 -8.20
C LEU A 147 -5.88 1.95 -6.76
N GLY A 148 -5.39 2.72 -5.79
CA GLY A 148 -5.51 2.39 -4.36
C GLY A 148 -4.39 2.98 -3.52
N GLU A 149 -4.51 2.87 -2.21
CA GLU A 149 -3.42 3.13 -1.26
C GLU A 149 -2.50 1.90 -1.16
N TYR A 150 -1.18 2.08 -1.15
CA TYR A 150 -0.23 1.06 -0.74
C TYR A 150 -0.23 0.98 0.79
N THR A 151 -0.96 0.01 1.33
CA THR A 151 -1.13 -0.15 2.78
C THR A 151 -0.15 -1.17 3.36
N GLY A 152 0.07 -1.04 4.66
CA GLY A 152 0.91 -1.95 5.42
C GLY A 152 1.27 -1.34 6.76
N VAL A 153 2.40 -1.76 7.33
CA VAL A 153 2.85 -1.32 8.65
C VAL A 153 3.96 -0.28 8.51
N ILE A 154 3.76 0.92 9.03
CA ILE A 154 4.85 1.89 9.20
C ILE A 154 5.79 1.38 10.29
N LYS A 155 7.05 1.16 9.90
CA LYS A 155 8.14 0.67 10.75
C LYS A 155 9.35 1.60 10.62
N VAL A 156 10.21 1.60 11.64
CA VAL A 156 11.56 2.20 11.59
C VAL A 156 12.53 1.10 11.19
N GLY A 157 13.34 1.33 10.15
CA GLY A 157 14.39 0.41 9.73
C GLY A 157 15.37 0.17 10.88
N MET A 158 15.47 -1.08 11.34
CA MET A 158 16.43 -1.45 12.37
C MET A 158 17.79 -1.71 11.71
N SER A 159 18.75 -0.82 11.96
CA SER A 159 20.12 -0.90 11.42
C SER A 159 20.88 -2.18 11.80
N GLU A 160 20.41 -2.93 12.80
CA GLU A 160 21.11 -4.11 13.33
C GLU A 160 20.69 -5.44 12.69
N MET A 161 19.52 -5.53 12.05
CA MET A 161 19.03 -6.80 11.48
C MET A 161 19.25 -6.96 9.98
N ASN A 162 19.49 -5.88 9.22
CA ASN A 162 19.77 -5.91 7.76
C ASN A 162 18.83 -6.82 6.94
N GLU A 163 17.64 -7.12 7.44
CA GLU A 163 16.70 -7.97 6.73
C GLU A 163 16.00 -7.11 5.70
N PHE A 164 16.33 -7.36 4.43
CA PHE A 164 15.71 -6.70 3.30
C PHE A 164 14.21 -7.04 3.28
N ASP A 165 13.35 -6.02 3.26
CA ASP A 165 11.91 -6.18 3.10
C ASP A 165 11.54 -6.00 1.62
N PRO A 166 11.20 -7.08 0.88
CA PRO A 166 10.82 -6.99 -0.53
C PRO A 166 9.52 -6.20 -0.77
N TYR A 167 8.73 -5.96 0.28
CA TYR A 167 7.52 -5.16 0.24
C TYR A 167 7.65 -3.85 1.02
N GLY A 168 8.90 -3.40 1.23
CA GLY A 168 9.22 -2.14 1.88
C GLY A 168 9.21 -0.98 0.89
N ILE A 169 8.36 0.03 1.12
CA ILE A 169 8.39 1.31 0.40
C ILE A 169 8.81 2.44 1.35
N SER A 170 9.75 3.28 0.88
CA SER A 170 10.24 4.41 1.67
C SER A 170 9.11 5.36 2.05
N TYR A 171 9.11 5.78 3.31
CA TYR A 171 8.16 6.75 3.85
C TYR A 171 8.88 8.09 4.06
N PRO A 172 8.68 9.09 3.18
CA PRO A 172 9.53 10.28 3.09
C PRO A 172 9.35 11.23 4.27
N SER A 173 10.07 10.95 5.35
CA SER A 173 10.08 11.68 6.61
C SER A 173 11.53 11.91 7.04
N VAL A 174 11.81 12.97 7.80
CA VAL A 174 13.14 13.18 8.41
C VAL A 174 13.28 12.50 9.77
N TYR A 175 12.17 11.98 10.33
CA TYR A 175 12.14 11.24 11.59
C TYR A 175 13.03 9.99 11.55
N GLU A 176 13.68 9.66 12.66
CA GLU A 176 14.59 8.51 12.79
C GLU A 176 15.66 8.47 11.68
N GLY A 177 16.14 9.65 11.25
CA GLY A 177 17.15 9.77 10.19
C GLY A 177 16.65 9.39 8.80
N GLY A 178 15.34 9.40 8.57
CA GLY A 178 14.72 9.04 7.29
C GLY A 178 14.64 7.54 7.03
N ASN A 179 14.74 6.73 8.08
CA ASN A 179 14.67 5.27 8.00
C ASN A 179 13.25 4.72 8.14
N LEU A 180 12.22 5.57 7.99
CA LEU A 180 10.83 5.11 8.00
C LEU A 180 10.46 4.49 6.64
N TYR A 181 9.67 3.42 6.71
CA TYR A 181 9.12 2.74 5.55
C TYR A 181 7.78 2.11 5.88
N VAL A 182 6.96 1.87 4.86
CA VAL A 182 5.75 1.04 4.95
C VAL A 182 6.13 -0.37 4.51
N SER A 183 5.92 -1.35 5.38
CA SER A 183 6.12 -2.77 5.12
C SER A 183 4.79 -3.41 4.79
N ALA A 184 4.61 -3.89 3.56
CA ALA A 184 3.43 -4.69 3.20
C ALA A 184 3.63 -6.21 3.39
N SER A 185 4.72 -6.63 4.05
CA SER A 185 5.09 -8.05 4.17
C SER A 185 4.13 -8.88 5.04
N GLU A 186 3.78 -8.38 6.23
CA GLU A 186 2.90 -9.08 7.18
C GLU A 186 1.43 -8.65 7.05
N TYR A 187 1.22 -7.36 6.76
CA TYR A 187 -0.07 -6.74 6.55
C TYR A 187 0.00 -5.91 5.28
N GLY A 188 -0.93 -6.06 4.36
CA GLY A 188 -0.96 -5.28 3.13
C GLY A 188 -2.24 -5.49 2.35
N ASN A 189 -2.36 -4.89 1.17
CA ASN A 189 -3.46 -5.11 0.24
C ASN A 189 -2.93 -5.52 -1.14
N SER A 190 -3.84 -5.70 -2.11
CA SER A 190 -3.49 -6.14 -3.47
C SER A 190 -2.57 -5.20 -4.24
N ILE A 191 -2.46 -3.91 -3.85
CA ILE A 191 -1.52 -2.97 -4.48
C ILE A 191 -0.06 -3.43 -4.30
N ARG A 192 0.22 -4.24 -3.25
CA ARG A 192 1.55 -4.83 -3.03
C ARG A 192 2.01 -5.79 -4.13
N CYS A 193 1.08 -6.28 -4.97
CA CYS A 193 1.38 -7.20 -6.07
C CYS A 193 1.90 -6.49 -7.34
N ILE A 194 1.96 -5.15 -7.35
CA ILE A 194 2.53 -4.41 -8.48
C ILE A 194 4.03 -4.66 -8.55
N ASN A 195 4.51 -5.12 -9.70
CA ASN A 195 5.92 -5.44 -9.92
C ASN A 195 6.72 -4.25 -10.46
N HIS A 196 8.04 -4.44 -10.51
CA HIS A 196 8.94 -3.47 -11.11
C HIS A 196 8.87 -3.46 -12.64
N SER A 197 8.96 -2.26 -13.23
CA SER A 197 9.53 -2.05 -14.57
C SER A 197 10.39 -0.78 -14.60
N ALA A 198 11.40 -0.74 -15.48
CA ALA A 198 12.16 0.45 -15.81
C ALA A 198 11.33 1.45 -16.65
N THR A 199 10.29 0.96 -17.34
CA THR A 199 9.31 1.73 -18.11
C THR A 199 7.91 1.60 -17.49
N PRO A 200 7.71 2.09 -16.26
CA PRO A 200 6.48 1.86 -15.51
C PRO A 200 5.27 2.56 -16.16
N ASN A 201 4.08 1.98 -15.98
CA ASN A 201 2.80 2.57 -16.40
C ASN A 201 1.97 3.09 -15.21
N ALA A 202 2.43 2.88 -13.97
CA ALA A 202 1.89 3.47 -12.75
C ALA A 202 3.01 4.00 -11.83
N ARG A 203 2.63 4.79 -10.82
CA ARG A 203 3.56 5.38 -9.85
C ARG A 203 2.97 5.44 -8.45
N PHE A 204 3.82 5.20 -7.45
CA PHE A 204 3.54 5.53 -6.06
C PHE A 204 3.80 7.01 -5.77
N VAL A 205 2.81 7.67 -5.17
CA VAL A 205 2.79 9.10 -4.87
C VAL A 205 2.55 9.27 -3.36
N PRO A 206 3.55 9.72 -2.59
CA PRO A 206 3.38 10.05 -1.19
C PRO A 206 2.59 11.37 -1.07
N MET A 207 1.50 11.38 -0.29
CA MET A 207 0.63 12.55 -0.11
C MET A 207 0.01 12.58 1.28
N VAL A 208 -0.05 13.77 1.90
CA VAL A 208 -0.77 13.96 3.16
C VAL A 208 -2.27 13.97 2.88
N HIS A 209 -2.99 13.02 3.49
CA HIS A 209 -4.45 12.92 3.38
C HIS A 209 -5.05 12.56 4.74
N ASN A 210 -5.99 13.39 5.21
CA ASN A 210 -6.55 13.36 6.56
C ASN A 210 -5.45 13.43 7.64
N GLY A 211 -4.52 14.37 7.47
CA GLY A 211 -3.44 14.66 8.41
C GLY A 211 -2.29 13.66 8.48
N ILE A 212 -2.38 12.53 7.78
CA ILE A 212 -1.33 11.51 7.73
C ILE A 212 -0.80 11.36 6.29
N LEU A 213 0.52 11.23 6.13
CA LEU A 213 1.16 10.91 4.88
C LEU A 213 0.84 9.45 4.51
N ARG A 214 0.31 9.26 3.32
CA ARG A 214 -0.07 7.99 2.72
C ARG A 214 0.65 7.81 1.40
N ILE A 215 0.67 6.59 0.88
CA ILE A 215 1.29 6.29 -0.40
C ILE A 215 0.20 5.79 -1.34
N PHE A 216 -0.14 6.59 -2.34
CA PHE A 216 -1.19 6.26 -3.31
C PHE A 216 -0.59 5.77 -4.62
N CYS A 217 -1.31 4.92 -5.33
CA CYS A 217 -0.93 4.44 -6.64
C CYS A 217 -1.81 5.06 -7.72
N PHE A 218 -1.19 5.67 -8.72
CA PHE A 218 -1.86 6.27 -9.87
C PHE A 218 -1.26 5.78 -11.17
N VAL A 219 -2.11 5.66 -12.18
CA VAL A 219 -1.72 5.40 -13.56
C VAL A 219 -1.03 6.63 -14.15
N ILE A 220 0.06 6.43 -14.89
CA ILE A 220 0.84 7.51 -15.55
C ILE A 220 0.89 7.39 -17.08
N HIS A 221 0.53 6.22 -17.60
CA HIS A 221 0.32 5.93 -19.01
C HIS A 221 -0.94 5.08 -19.14
N GLU A 222 -1.74 5.26 -20.19
CA GLU A 222 -2.92 4.41 -20.41
C GLU A 222 -2.53 2.92 -20.39
N ILE A 223 -3.37 2.09 -19.78
CA ILE A 223 -3.14 0.64 -19.63
C ILE A 223 -4.34 -0.07 -20.22
N GLU A 224 -4.11 -0.95 -21.19
CA GLU A 224 -5.16 -1.75 -21.82
C GLU A 224 -5.63 -2.88 -20.88
N GLU A 225 -6.88 -3.30 -21.00
CA GLU A 225 -7.39 -4.49 -20.30
C GLU A 225 -6.46 -5.71 -20.50
N GLY A 226 -6.11 -6.37 -19.41
CA GLY A 226 -5.25 -7.55 -19.38
C GLY A 226 -3.76 -7.24 -19.20
N ASP A 227 -3.32 -6.01 -19.41
CA ASP A 227 -1.92 -5.62 -19.19
C ASP A 227 -1.56 -5.56 -17.71
N GLN A 228 -0.30 -5.90 -17.41
CA GLN A 228 0.23 -5.80 -16.05
C GLN A 228 0.54 -4.35 -15.70
N ILE A 229 0.23 -3.99 -14.47
CA ILE A 229 0.53 -2.70 -13.86
C ILE A 229 1.92 -2.79 -13.24
N PHE A 230 2.77 -1.82 -13.53
CA PHE A 230 4.15 -1.75 -13.09
C PHE A 230 4.49 -0.38 -12.50
N VAL A 231 5.37 -0.40 -11.50
CA VAL A 231 5.99 0.81 -10.92
C VAL A 231 7.51 0.72 -11.01
N ASN A 232 8.18 1.86 -10.88
CA ASN A 232 9.63 1.84 -10.70
C ASN A 232 9.96 1.72 -9.20
N TYR A 233 10.62 0.63 -8.80
CA TYR A 233 11.03 0.39 -7.40
C TYR A 233 12.14 1.33 -6.93
N GLY A 234 12.84 1.95 -7.87
CA GLY A 234 13.89 2.92 -7.60
C GLY A 234 15.23 2.28 -7.19
N PRO A 235 16.32 3.06 -7.27
CA PRO A 235 17.68 2.55 -7.07
C PRO A 235 17.94 2.07 -5.64
N SER A 236 17.29 2.66 -4.63
CA SER A 236 17.46 2.26 -3.24
C SER A 236 17.01 0.82 -2.97
N TYR A 237 15.94 0.37 -3.63
CA TYR A 237 15.45 -0.99 -3.54
C TYR A 237 16.50 -1.99 -4.05
N TRP A 238 16.96 -1.80 -5.29
CA TRP A 238 17.96 -2.68 -5.94
C TRP A 238 19.31 -2.68 -5.22
N LYS A 239 19.73 -1.53 -4.70
CA LYS A 239 20.92 -1.46 -3.85
C LYS A 239 20.80 -2.32 -2.59
N SER A 240 19.58 -2.45 -2.06
CA SER A 240 19.32 -3.21 -0.82
C SER A 240 19.19 -4.71 -1.08
N THR A 241 18.79 -5.13 -2.28
CA THR A 241 18.78 -6.56 -2.69
C THR A 241 20.17 -7.06 -3.07
N GLY A 242 21.04 -6.19 -3.59
CA GLY A 242 22.31 -6.59 -4.21
C GLY A 242 22.13 -7.29 -5.57
N ILE A 243 20.95 -7.16 -6.19
CA ILE A 243 20.58 -7.76 -7.46
C ILE A 243 20.32 -6.64 -8.47
N ASP A 244 20.76 -6.82 -9.71
CA ASP A 244 20.41 -5.92 -10.81
C ASP A 244 18.95 -6.15 -11.26
N PRO A 245 18.18 -5.09 -11.54
CA PRO A 245 16.81 -5.23 -12.01
C PRO A 245 16.73 -6.05 -13.30
N VAL A 246 15.74 -6.94 -13.37
CA VAL A 246 15.34 -7.54 -14.66
C VAL A 246 14.57 -6.47 -15.43
N GLU A 247 15.08 -6.08 -16.60
CA GLU A 247 14.40 -5.12 -17.47
C GLU A 247 13.24 -5.80 -18.21
N PHE A 248 12.09 -5.11 -18.26
CA PHE A 248 10.89 -5.50 -18.99
C PHE A 248 10.48 -4.37 -19.93
#